data_AF-A0A6N8FTH4-F1
#
_entry.id   AF-A0A6N8FTH4-F1
#
_cell.length_a   1.000
_cell.length_b   1.000
_cell.length_c   1.000
_cell.angle_alpha   90.00
_cell.angle_beta   90.00
_cell.angle_gamma   90.00
#
_symmetry.space_group_name_H-M   'P 1'
#
loop_
_entity.id
_entity.type
_entity.pdbx_description
1 polymer ?
#
loop_
_entity_poly.entity_id
_entity_poly.type
_entity_poly.pdbx_seq_one_letter_code
_entity_poly.pdbx_strand_id
1 'polypeptide(L)'
;MANEQEKDTHRAVNPGDVISDQPETVEEKSQQLAVDAPDITGDHIEVPAYFVVDEPDGEEKALHHVKDAEEISDVIRQARVDEEGDRKWW
;
A
#
# COMPACT_ATOMS: atom_id res chain seq x y z
N MET A 1 -17.25 -7.30 -33.05
CA MET A 1 -16.28 -7.27 -31.95
C MET A 1 -16.25 -5.84 -31.46
N ALA A 2 -17.14 -5.50 -30.52
CA ALA A 2 -17.21 -4.15 -29.97
C ALA A 2 -16.16 -4.08 -28.85
N ASN A 3 -15.27 -3.10 -28.96
CA ASN A 3 -14.22 -2.81 -28.00
C ASN A 3 -14.87 -2.19 -26.76
N GLU A 4 -15.22 -3.02 -25.77
CA GLU A 4 -15.74 -2.62 -24.44
C GLU A 4 -14.63 -2.03 -23.57
N GLN A 5 -13.94 -0.99 -24.07
CA GLN A 5 -13.27 -0.04 -23.20
C GLN A 5 -14.32 0.94 -22.70
N GLU A 6 -15.20 0.48 -21.80
CA GLU A 6 -15.89 1.40 -20.92
C GLU A 6 -14.81 2.12 -20.11
N LYS A 7 -14.46 3.34 -20.56
CA LYS A 7 -13.68 4.26 -19.75
C LYS A 7 -14.52 4.51 -18.52
N ASP A 8 -14.12 3.86 -17.43
CA ASP A 8 -14.69 3.97 -16.09
C ASP A 8 -14.40 5.38 -15.55
N THR A 9 -15.08 6.38 -16.10
CA THR A 9 -14.83 7.82 -15.87
C THR A 9 -15.33 8.31 -14.52
N HIS A 10 -15.78 7.41 -13.64
CA HIS A 10 -16.39 7.72 -12.35
C HIS A 10 -15.82 6.89 -11.18
N ARG A 11 -14.64 6.28 -11.32
CA ARG A 11 -13.96 5.74 -10.13
C ARG A 11 -13.43 6.89 -9.27
N ALA A 12 -13.81 6.88 -7.99
CA ALA A 12 -13.23 7.76 -6.97
C ALA A 12 -11.83 7.31 -6.52
N VAL A 13 -11.40 6.12 -6.94
CA VAL A 13 -10.14 5.46 -6.53
C VAL A 13 -9.36 5.03 -7.77
N ASN A 14 -8.02 4.94 -7.66
CA ASN A 14 -7.23 4.40 -8.76
C ASN A 14 -7.53 2.90 -8.92
N PRO A 15 -7.49 2.35 -10.14
CA PRO A 15 -7.69 0.92 -10.34
C PRO A 15 -6.71 0.05 -9.54
N GLY A 16 -5.48 0.52 -9.31
CA GLY A 16 -4.47 -0.17 -8.50
C GLY A 16 -4.72 -0.13 -6.99
N ASP A 17 -5.64 0.72 -6.52
CA ASP A 17 -6.06 0.79 -5.11
C ASP A 17 -7.19 -0.21 -4.79
N VAL A 18 -7.69 -0.91 -5.82
CA VAL A 18 -8.80 -1.86 -5.63
C VAL A 18 -8.22 -3.18 -5.13
N ILE A 19 -8.57 -3.53 -3.90
CA ILE A 19 -8.19 -4.79 -3.28
C ILE A 19 -8.91 -5.95 -3.98
N SER A 20 -8.15 -6.98 -4.37
CA SER A 20 -8.69 -8.20 -4.94
C SER A 20 -9.56 -8.96 -3.94
N ASP A 21 -10.67 -9.53 -4.41
CA ASP A 21 -11.50 -10.46 -3.60
C ASP A 21 -10.82 -11.84 -3.45
N GLN A 22 -9.79 -12.12 -4.24
CA GLN A 22 -9.03 -13.37 -4.19
C GLN A 22 -7.93 -13.28 -3.13
N PRO A 23 -7.61 -14.38 -2.44
CA PRO A 23 -6.47 -14.41 -1.55
C PRO A 23 -5.17 -14.32 -2.35
N GLU A 24 -4.24 -13.46 -1.91
CA GLU A 24 -2.94 -13.22 -2.51
C GLU A 24 -1.85 -13.33 -1.44
N THR A 25 -0.65 -13.77 -1.82
CA THR A 25 0.50 -13.86 -0.91
C THR A 25 1.10 -12.49 -0.61
N VAL A 26 1.99 -12.42 0.38
CA VAL A 26 2.71 -11.19 0.73
C VAL A 26 3.59 -10.75 -0.44
N GLU A 27 4.26 -11.68 -1.10
CA GLU A 27 5.10 -11.41 -2.26
C GLU A 27 4.29 -10.84 -3.43
N GLU A 28 3.11 -11.40 -3.71
CA GLU A 28 2.21 -10.88 -4.75
C GLU A 28 1.78 -9.45 -4.44
N LYS A 29 1.34 -9.19 -3.20
CA LYS A 29 0.91 -7.86 -2.75
C LYS A 29 2.04 -6.83 -2.77
N SER A 30 3.27 -7.24 -2.45
CA SER A 30 4.44 -6.36 -2.44
C SER A 30 4.79 -5.78 -3.83
N GLN A 31 4.36 -6.45 -4.90
CA GLN A 31 4.60 -6.03 -6.28
C GLN A 31 3.45 -5.17 -6.85
N GLN A 32 2.35 -5.01 -6.12
CA GLN A 32 1.19 -4.27 -6.60
C GLN A 32 1.42 -2.76 -6.52
N LEU A 33 1.04 -2.06 -7.60
CA LEU A 33 1.13 -0.61 -7.73
C LEU A 33 -0.26 0.03 -7.70
N ALA A 34 -0.43 1.00 -6.81
CA ALA A 34 -1.58 1.89 -6.71
C ALA A 34 -1.66 2.84 -7.93
N VAL A 35 -0.50 3.40 -8.29
CA VAL A 35 -0.34 4.33 -9.41
C VAL A 35 0.90 3.93 -10.19
N ASP A 36 0.74 3.91 -11.52
CA ASP A 36 1.80 3.68 -12.50
C ASP A 36 1.51 4.60 -13.70
N ALA A 37 1.89 5.88 -13.57
CA ALA A 37 1.52 6.91 -14.53
C ALA A 37 2.47 8.13 -14.49
N PRO A 38 2.54 8.93 -15.57
CA PRO A 38 3.24 10.21 -15.56
C PRO A 38 2.49 11.25 -14.72
N ASP A 39 3.22 12.04 -13.93
CA ASP A 39 2.72 13.22 -13.25
C ASP A 39 2.68 14.44 -14.19
N ILE A 40 2.09 15.53 -13.72
CA ILE A 40 1.98 16.82 -14.42
C ILE A 40 3.33 17.40 -14.86
N THR A 41 4.45 17.00 -14.22
CA THR A 41 5.81 17.39 -14.61
C THR A 41 6.37 16.57 -15.77
N GLY A 42 5.73 15.46 -16.13
CA GLY A 42 6.22 14.49 -17.10
C GLY A 42 7.11 13.40 -16.50
N ASP A 43 7.34 13.42 -15.20
CA ASP A 43 8.04 12.32 -14.50
C ASP A 43 7.10 11.13 -14.33
N HIS A 44 7.61 9.92 -14.50
CA HIS A 44 6.85 8.70 -14.27
C HIS A 44 6.88 8.34 -12.79
N ILE A 45 5.72 8.25 -12.14
CA ILE A 45 5.61 7.93 -10.72
C ILE A 45 4.99 6.55 -10.56
N GLU A 46 5.68 5.72 -9.78
CA GLU A 46 5.19 4.43 -9.30
C GLU A 46 4.91 4.55 -7.80
N VAL A 47 3.69 4.20 -7.39
CA VAL A 47 3.28 4.20 -5.99
C VAL A 47 2.86 2.78 -5.61
N PRO A 48 3.52 2.13 -4.64
CA PRO A 48 3.10 0.82 -4.15
C PRO A 48 1.71 0.86 -3.50
N ALA A 49 0.90 -0.16 -3.74
CA ALA A 49 -0.40 -0.31 -3.08
C ALA A 49 -0.27 -0.83 -1.64
N TYR A 50 0.77 -1.62 -1.37
CA TYR A 50 1.04 -2.27 -0.09
C TYR A 50 2.43 -1.95 0.45
N PHE A 51 2.53 -1.91 1.78
CA PHE A 51 3.80 -1.87 2.51
C PHE A 51 4.02 -3.21 3.21
N VAL A 52 5.17 -3.84 2.98
CA VAL A 52 5.55 -5.04 3.72
C VAL A 52 6.22 -4.62 5.02
N VAL A 53 5.76 -5.18 6.13
CA VAL A 53 6.30 -4.94 7.47
C VAL A 53 6.64 -6.25 8.13
N ASP A 54 7.77 -6.27 8.84
CA ASP A 54 8.17 -7.36 9.73
C ASP A 54 7.58 -7.13 11.12
N GLU A 55 6.78 -8.07 11.60
CA GLU A 55 6.29 -8.05 12.97
C GLU A 55 7.34 -8.57 13.97
N PRO A 56 7.23 -8.21 15.26
CA PRO A 56 8.20 -8.62 16.28
C PRO A 56 8.32 -10.14 16.48
N ASP A 57 7.31 -10.91 16.07
CA ASP A 57 7.29 -12.37 16.08
C ASP A 57 7.92 -13.01 14.83
N GLY A 58 8.31 -12.19 13.86
CA GLY A 58 8.93 -12.61 12.59
C GLY A 58 7.94 -12.92 11.48
N GLU A 59 6.65 -12.60 11.63
CA GLU A 59 5.66 -12.67 10.54
C GLU A 59 5.79 -11.44 9.62
N GLU A 60 5.74 -11.66 8.29
CA GLU A 60 5.65 -10.58 7.31
C GLU A 60 4.19 -10.28 6.96
N LYS A 61 3.79 -9.01 7.03
CA LYS A 61 2.46 -8.55 6.64
C LYS A 61 2.53 -7.51 5.54
N ALA A 62 1.67 -7.67 4.53
CA ALA A 62 1.44 -6.65 3.50
C ALA A 62 0.23 -5.77 3.88
N LEU A 63 0.49 -4.54 4.29
CA LEU A 63 -0.51 -3.56 4.72
C LEU A 63 -0.89 -2.61 3.57
N HIS A 64 -2.18 -2.50 3.26
CA HIS A 64 -2.67 -1.61 2.21
C HIS A 64 -2.64 -0.14 2.65
N HIS A 65 -2.04 0.73 1.84
CA HIS A 65 -1.77 2.13 2.22
C HIS A 65 -3.01 2.96 2.64
N VAL A 66 -4.18 2.71 2.04
CA VAL A 66 -5.46 3.32 2.47
C VAL A 66 -6.17 2.54 3.57
N LYS A 67 -6.54 1.28 3.29
CA LYS A 67 -7.38 0.47 4.20
C LYS A 67 -6.75 0.26 5.57
N ASP A 68 -5.44 0.05 5.62
CA ASP A 68 -4.72 -0.34 6.83
C ASP A 68 -3.91 0.83 7.40
N ALA A 69 -4.30 2.08 7.09
CA ALA A 69 -3.59 3.29 7.53
C ALA A 69 -3.48 3.42 9.06
N GLU A 70 -4.47 2.93 9.81
CA GLU A 70 -4.40 2.88 11.28
C GLU A 70 -3.32 1.89 11.73
N GLU A 71 -3.30 0.67 11.19
CA GLU A 71 -2.29 -0.34 11.52
C GLU A 71 -0.87 0.13 11.12
N ILE A 72 -0.72 0.78 9.97
CA ILE A 72 0.55 1.39 9.56
C ILE A 72 1.00 2.46 10.57
N SER A 73 0.07 3.31 11.04
CA SER A 73 0.37 4.29 12.08
C SER A 73 0.84 3.60 13.37
N ASP A 74 0.22 2.48 13.73
CA ASP A 74 0.56 1.68 14.90
C ASP A 74 1.96 1.07 14.79
N VAL A 75 2.27 0.48 13.63
CA VAL A 75 3.61 -0.05 13.33
C VAL A 75 4.67 1.05 13.43
N ILE A 76 4.42 2.22 12.85
CA ILE A 76 5.37 3.36 12.94
C ILE A 76 5.53 3.83 14.39
N ARG A 77 4.45 3.85 15.19
CA ARG A 77 4.52 4.21 16.61
C ARG A 77 5.36 3.20 17.40
N GLN A 78 5.17 1.90 17.14
CA GLN A 78 5.94 0.82 17.76
C GLN A 78 7.42 0.88 17.36
N ALA A 79 7.72 1.12 16.09
CA ALA A 79 9.11 1.27 15.61
C ALA A 79 9.83 2.50 16.20
N ARG A 80 9.07 3.48 16.69
CA ARG A 80 9.60 4.71 17.33
C ARG A 80 9.75 4.60 18.84
N VAL A 81 9.40 3.50 19.48
CA VAL A 81 9.65 3.31 20.91
C VAL A 81 10.90 2.47 21.15
N ASP A 82 11.62 2.75 22.23
CA ASP A 82 12.70 1.90 22.71
C ASP A 82 12.20 0.78 23.64
N GLU A 83 13.14 -0.01 24.17
CA GLU A 83 12.83 -1.14 25.07
C GLU A 83 12.17 -0.69 26.39
N GLU A 84 12.30 0.58 26.76
CA GLU A 84 11.70 1.18 27.96
C GLU A 84 10.34 1.83 27.67
N GLY A 85 9.90 1.83 26.40
CA GLY A 85 8.65 2.41 25.93
C GLY A 85 8.72 3.91 25.65
N ASP A 86 9.92 4.50 25.69
CA ASP A 86 10.14 5.91 25.42
C ASP A 86 10.19 6.16 23.91
N ARG A 87 9.55 7.25 23.48
CA ARG A 87 9.56 7.65 22.07
C ARG A 87 10.95 8.17 21.70
N LYS A 88 11.61 7.51 20.77
CA LYS A 88 12.83 8.00 20.14
C LYS A 88 12.50 9.13 19.15
N TRP A 89 12.94 10.33 19.50
CA TRP A 89 12.96 11.51 18.62
C TRP A 89 14.41 11.76 18.22
N TRP A 90 14.85 11.19 17.11
CA TRP A 90 16.13 11.51 16.49
C TRP A 90 15.94 12.46 15.31
#